data_AF-A0A443I510-F1
#
_entry.id   AF-A0A443I510-F1
#
_cell.length_a   1.000
_cell.length_b   1.000
_cell.length_c   1.000
_cell.angle_alpha   90.00
_cell.angle_beta   90.00
_cell.angle_gamma   90.00
#
_symmetry.space_group_name_H-M   'P 1'
#
loop_
_entity.id
_entity.type
_entity.pdbx_description
1 polymer ?
#
loop_
_entity_poly.entity_id
_entity_poly.type
_entity_poly.pdbx_seq_one_letter_code
_entity_poly.pdbx_strand_id
1 'polypeptide(L)'
;MSSDSDTPIHLHAELLPNIRQLTFYVSLPAGSYISQDGGTLKPEISLSESRRAVTVSVGGEMETMKLPARVSESSRSGLRFPAHAFSGKPAAIDGTNRMEFSFRMQVDKDEVPGLTKDEFVDDFIPWTAADMSTSALVRCRECSAVILDPGEHTEGWTWKDLPSGNWAEMMDFWHCHKPDPHEGHDHKSIEDSNAVLKGYGAANQISASPGTVLVDVASFLVAEVDCNGLRKSQNERLPHTGNARTRVYVECEACGATIGTEDVTANGWRLFKTCIAVQQEPTSIAQEAGSEPSNLETYPKETIVGAQLLEMIEREGVRRFVIHCGGNNGHLLWIFNPDIRYSSISPNHSVTSQRAMKAFFQHISDVEKILEPEQGKPASMSLEELYLPRDTYQDIASTLNRSNEMLPASARSFREWKVGFLSRLDGKHA
;
A
#
# COMPACT_ATOMS: atom_id res chain seq x y z
N MET A 1 38.36 21.35 -0.94
CA MET A 1 37.44 21.21 -2.07
C MET A 1 37.54 19.77 -2.53
N SER A 2 36.81 18.89 -1.86
CA SER A 2 36.79 17.45 -2.14
C SER A 2 35.94 17.20 -3.38
N SER A 3 36.48 16.38 -4.27
CA SER A 3 35.90 15.88 -5.52
C SER A 3 34.42 15.52 -5.42
N ASP A 4 33.62 16.08 -6.33
CA ASP A 4 32.32 15.54 -6.72
C ASP A 4 32.50 14.07 -7.10
N SER A 5 32.06 13.16 -6.24
CA SER A 5 31.89 11.75 -6.58
C SER A 5 30.70 11.64 -7.51
N ASP A 6 30.96 11.60 -8.80
CA ASP A 6 29.95 11.37 -9.84
C ASP A 6 29.26 10.02 -9.56
N THR A 7 27.97 10.07 -9.23
CA THR A 7 27.20 8.91 -8.71
C THR A 7 27.29 7.64 -9.58
N PRO A 8 27.54 6.44 -9.01
CA PRO A 8 27.76 5.20 -9.78
C PRO A 8 26.58 4.72 -10.65
N ILE A 9 26.81 3.62 -11.37
CA ILE A 9 25.87 2.91 -12.25
C ILE A 9 24.53 2.68 -11.52
N HIS A 10 23.42 3.07 -12.14
CA HIS A 10 22.06 2.80 -11.64
C HIS A 10 21.35 1.79 -12.54
N LEU A 11 20.89 0.71 -11.95
CA LEU A 11 20.21 -0.40 -12.61
C LEU A 11 18.77 -0.49 -12.12
N HIS A 12 17.81 -0.71 -13.02
CA HIS A 12 16.41 -0.95 -12.66
C HIS A 12 15.79 -1.99 -13.58
N ALA A 13 15.00 -2.91 -13.05
CA ALA A 13 14.33 -3.96 -13.81
C ALA A 13 12.89 -4.13 -13.36
N GLU A 14 11.96 -4.16 -14.31
CA GLU A 14 10.53 -4.35 -14.09
C GLU A 14 10.04 -5.64 -14.76
N LEU A 15 9.34 -6.50 -14.02
CA LEU A 15 8.69 -7.69 -14.57
C LEU A 15 7.27 -7.36 -15.05
N LEU A 16 6.98 -7.69 -16.31
CA LEU A 16 5.66 -7.63 -16.92
C LEU A 16 5.16 -9.07 -17.14
N PRO A 17 4.49 -9.66 -16.13
CA PRO A 17 4.16 -11.09 -16.08
C PRO A 17 3.23 -11.53 -17.22
N ASN A 18 2.19 -10.72 -17.51
CA ASN A 18 1.14 -11.04 -18.47
C ASN A 18 1.65 -11.16 -19.91
N ILE A 19 2.72 -10.45 -20.24
CA ILE A 19 3.38 -10.52 -21.56
C ILE A 19 4.73 -11.24 -21.50
N ARG A 20 5.06 -11.86 -20.35
CA ARG A 20 6.32 -12.59 -20.09
C ARG A 20 7.56 -11.81 -20.50
N GLN A 21 7.61 -10.52 -20.15
CA GLN A 21 8.71 -9.63 -20.50
C GLN A 21 9.31 -9.00 -19.25
N LEU A 22 10.63 -8.81 -19.26
CA LEU A 22 11.35 -8.03 -18.28
C LEU A 22 11.96 -6.81 -18.98
N THR A 23 11.70 -5.61 -18.46
CA THR A 23 12.31 -4.37 -18.98
C THR A 23 13.45 -3.97 -18.07
N PHE A 24 14.65 -3.86 -18.62
CA PHE A 24 15.87 -3.53 -17.89
C PHE A 24 16.41 -2.17 -18.34
N TYR A 25 16.73 -1.33 -17.36
CA TYR A 25 17.26 0.01 -17.54
C TYR A 25 18.66 0.10 -16.95
N VAL A 26 19.52 0.82 -17.66
CA VAL A 26 20.87 1.19 -17.21
C VAL A 26 20.99 2.71 -17.32
N SER A 27 21.29 3.38 -16.22
CA SER A 27 21.50 4.82 -16.19
C SER A 27 22.93 5.12 -15.73
N LEU A 28 23.72 5.76 -16.60
CA LEU A 28 25.14 6.06 -16.39
C LEU A 28 25.38 7.57 -16.29
N PRO A 29 26.36 8.04 -15.50
CA PRO A 29 26.74 9.46 -15.43
C PRO A 29 27.18 10.05 -16.76
N ALA A 30 27.01 11.36 -16.96
CA ALA A 30 27.59 12.04 -18.10
C ALA A 30 29.12 11.96 -18.06
N GLY A 31 29.74 11.51 -19.16
CA GLY A 31 31.21 11.41 -19.25
C GLY A 31 31.76 10.03 -18.90
N SER A 32 31.02 9.18 -18.17
CA SER A 32 31.39 7.77 -17.93
C SER A 32 31.47 6.94 -19.22
N TYR A 33 30.87 7.44 -20.31
CA TYR A 33 30.92 6.87 -21.64
C TYR A 33 31.98 7.51 -22.54
N ILE A 34 32.87 8.37 -22.03
CA ILE A 34 33.94 9.01 -22.82
C ILE A 34 35.28 8.36 -22.43
N SER A 35 35.96 7.71 -23.37
CA SER A 35 37.29 7.15 -23.14
C SER A 35 38.34 8.26 -23.03
N GLN A 36 39.48 7.96 -22.41
CA GLN A 36 40.61 8.89 -22.32
C GLN A 36 41.10 9.39 -23.70
N ASP A 37 40.82 8.64 -24.77
CA ASP A 37 41.14 8.97 -26.16
C ASP A 37 40.01 9.71 -26.90
N GLY A 38 38.94 10.11 -26.22
CA GLY A 38 37.79 10.81 -26.80
C GLY A 38 36.78 9.91 -27.55
N GLY A 39 36.90 8.58 -27.41
CA GLY A 39 35.96 7.60 -27.96
C GLY A 39 34.75 7.36 -27.05
N THR A 40 33.70 6.72 -27.56
CA THR A 40 32.53 6.35 -26.74
C THR A 40 32.73 4.96 -26.10
N LEU A 41 32.89 4.91 -24.77
CA LEU A 41 32.81 3.68 -23.99
C LEU A 41 31.36 3.18 -23.99
N LYS A 42 31.15 1.95 -24.46
CA LYS A 42 29.85 1.28 -24.41
C LYS A 42 29.81 0.41 -23.16
N PRO A 43 28.69 0.41 -22.41
CA PRO A 43 28.55 -0.51 -21.29
C PRO A 43 28.57 -1.95 -21.80
N GLU A 44 29.39 -2.79 -21.17
CA GLU A 44 29.36 -4.23 -21.35
C GLU A 44 28.30 -4.81 -20.42
N ILE A 45 27.31 -5.50 -20.99
CA ILE A 45 26.20 -6.08 -20.23
C ILE A 45 26.19 -7.58 -20.43
N SER A 46 26.21 -8.32 -19.32
CA SER A 46 26.23 -9.78 -19.33
C SER A 46 25.20 -10.35 -18.35
N LEU A 47 24.72 -11.56 -18.64
CA LEU A 47 23.84 -12.33 -17.75
C LEU A 47 24.64 -13.40 -17.02
N SER A 48 24.28 -13.67 -15.77
CA SER A 48 24.79 -14.85 -15.05
C SER A 48 24.44 -16.15 -15.78
N GLU A 49 25.13 -17.25 -15.47
CA GLU A 49 24.79 -18.59 -16.00
C GLU A 49 23.34 -18.98 -15.68
N SER A 50 22.87 -18.63 -14.48
CA SER A 50 21.49 -18.86 -14.06
C SER A 50 20.46 -18.01 -14.81
N ARG A 51 20.89 -16.92 -15.46
CA ARG A 51 20.04 -15.90 -16.12
C ARG A 51 19.06 -15.22 -15.17
N ARG A 52 19.44 -15.17 -13.88
CA ARG A 52 18.72 -14.48 -12.79
C ARG A 52 19.47 -13.26 -12.27
N ALA A 53 20.60 -12.91 -12.86
CA ALA A 53 21.33 -11.69 -12.54
C ALA A 53 21.91 -11.09 -13.81
N VAL A 54 22.02 -9.77 -13.82
CA VAL A 54 22.64 -8.98 -14.89
C VAL A 54 23.81 -8.21 -14.29
N THR A 55 24.92 -8.15 -15.02
CA THR A 55 26.11 -7.39 -14.65
C THR A 55 26.38 -6.36 -15.73
N VAL A 56 26.59 -5.11 -15.32
CA VAL A 56 26.94 -3.98 -16.18
C VAL A 56 28.34 -3.51 -15.80
N SER A 57 29.21 -3.39 -16.79
CA SER A 57 30.57 -2.89 -16.64
C SER A 57 30.82 -1.71 -17.57
N VAL A 58 31.36 -0.61 -17.06
CA VAL A 58 31.76 0.56 -17.85
C VAL A 58 32.96 1.24 -17.19
N GLY A 59 34.00 1.52 -17.98
CA GLY A 59 35.17 2.28 -17.48
C GLY A 59 35.93 1.63 -16.31
N GLY A 60 35.77 0.32 -16.08
CA GLY A 60 36.38 -0.40 -14.95
C GLY A 60 35.48 -0.49 -13.71
N GLU A 61 34.36 0.24 -13.67
CA GLU A 61 33.30 0.04 -12.67
C GLU A 61 32.38 -1.09 -13.10
N MET A 62 31.86 -1.83 -12.12
CA MET A 62 30.98 -2.97 -12.35
C MET A 62 29.88 -3.01 -11.29
N GLU A 63 28.65 -3.23 -11.73
CA GLU A 63 27.51 -3.46 -10.85
C GLU A 63 26.73 -4.70 -11.28
N THR A 64 26.28 -5.49 -10.30
CA THR A 64 25.51 -6.72 -10.52
C THR A 64 24.17 -6.65 -9.79
N MET A 65 23.08 -6.85 -10.52
CA MET A 65 21.72 -6.84 -9.97
C MET A 65 21.01 -8.17 -10.21
N LYS A 66 20.32 -8.67 -9.18
CA LYS A 66 19.40 -9.80 -9.32
C LYS A 66 18.14 -9.37 -10.08
N LEU A 67 17.74 -10.17 -11.07
CA LEU A 67 16.56 -9.94 -11.87
C LEU A 67 15.30 -10.49 -11.17
N PRO A 68 14.13 -9.84 -11.30
CA PRO A 68 12.88 -10.32 -10.73
C PRO A 68 12.37 -11.66 -11.29
N ALA A 69 12.91 -12.12 -12.43
CA ALA A 69 12.58 -13.39 -13.04
C ALA A 69 13.77 -13.90 -13.87
N ARG A 70 13.80 -15.21 -14.13
CA ARG A 70 14.73 -15.81 -15.07
C ARG A 70 14.41 -15.38 -16.51
N VAL A 71 15.40 -14.92 -17.26
CA VAL A 71 15.23 -14.54 -18.67
C VAL A 71 15.70 -15.63 -19.63
N SER A 72 15.19 -15.61 -20.86
CA SER A 72 15.54 -16.55 -21.93
C SER A 72 17.01 -16.47 -22.33
N GLU A 73 17.55 -17.56 -22.88
CA GLU A 73 18.93 -17.60 -23.41
C GLU A 73 19.13 -16.56 -24.52
N SER A 74 18.10 -16.33 -25.34
CA SER A 74 18.10 -15.30 -26.40
C SER A 74 18.28 -13.88 -25.88
N SER A 75 18.03 -13.62 -24.59
CA SER A 75 18.26 -12.30 -23.99
C SER A 75 19.75 -11.94 -23.95
N ARG A 76 20.67 -12.93 -23.95
CA ARG A 76 22.12 -12.68 -24.00
C ARG A 76 22.55 -11.92 -25.26
N SER A 77 22.00 -12.28 -26.42
CA SER A 77 22.35 -11.58 -27.67
C SER A 77 21.75 -10.19 -27.70
N GLY A 78 20.52 -10.01 -27.21
CA GLY A 78 19.84 -8.70 -27.15
C GLY A 78 20.58 -7.65 -26.31
N LEU A 79 21.28 -8.06 -25.25
CA LEU A 79 22.07 -7.18 -24.39
C LEU A 79 23.43 -6.77 -24.99
N ARG A 80 23.96 -7.53 -25.96
CA ARG A 80 25.26 -7.27 -26.59
C ARG A 80 25.22 -6.20 -27.69
N PHE A 81 24.03 -5.87 -28.20
CA PHE A 81 23.88 -4.94 -29.33
C PHE A 81 23.23 -3.61 -28.88
N PRO A 82 23.99 -2.51 -28.86
CA PRO A 82 23.46 -1.17 -28.55
C PRO A 82 22.36 -0.71 -29.52
N ALA A 83 22.27 -1.29 -30.71
CA ALA A 83 21.22 -1.00 -31.70
C ALA A 83 19.82 -1.47 -31.24
N HIS A 84 19.74 -2.35 -30.23
CA HIS A 84 18.49 -2.79 -29.61
C HIS A 84 18.15 -2.02 -28.33
N ALA A 85 19.07 -1.19 -27.82
CA ALA A 85 18.71 -0.20 -26.83
C ALA A 85 17.86 0.88 -27.53
N PHE A 86 16.69 1.23 -26.97
CA PHE A 86 16.05 2.48 -27.35
C PHE A 86 17.06 3.58 -27.04
N SER A 87 17.57 4.25 -28.08
CA SER A 87 18.75 5.12 -28.09
C SER A 87 18.95 5.90 -26.79
N GLY A 88 20.19 5.95 -26.31
CA GLY A 88 20.63 6.78 -25.21
C GLY A 88 20.09 8.21 -25.30
N LYS A 89 18.98 8.48 -24.62
CA LYS A 89 18.45 9.84 -24.53
C LYS A 89 19.21 10.50 -23.38
N PRO A 90 19.85 11.66 -23.60
CA PRO A 90 20.30 12.46 -22.47
C PRO A 90 19.07 12.77 -21.62
N ALA A 91 19.09 12.29 -20.38
CA ALA A 91 18.05 12.54 -19.43
C ALA A 91 18.64 13.40 -18.31
N ALA A 92 18.08 14.58 -18.12
CA ALA A 92 18.48 15.47 -17.04
C ALA A 92 17.74 15.08 -15.77
N ILE A 93 18.48 14.71 -14.72
CA ILE A 93 17.98 14.66 -13.35
C ILE A 93 18.64 15.82 -12.62
N ASP A 94 17.86 16.79 -12.13
CA ASP A 94 18.35 17.87 -11.25
C ASP A 94 19.63 18.58 -11.74
N GLY A 95 19.75 18.78 -13.04
CA GLY A 95 20.92 19.40 -13.68
C GLY A 95 22.11 18.46 -13.98
N THR A 96 22.05 17.20 -13.55
CA THR A 96 22.98 16.14 -13.94
C THR A 96 22.48 15.42 -15.18
N ASN A 97 23.29 15.42 -16.25
CA ASN A 97 22.95 14.73 -17.48
C ASN A 97 23.34 13.25 -17.32
N ARG A 98 22.41 12.31 -17.52
CA ARG A 98 22.69 10.87 -17.50
C ARG A 98 22.36 10.24 -18.85
N MET A 99 23.10 9.20 -19.19
CA MET A 99 22.87 8.39 -20.38
C MET A 99 22.09 7.14 -20.00
N GLU A 100 20.91 6.95 -20.61
CA GLU A 100 20.02 5.84 -20.25
C GLU A 100 19.82 4.85 -21.39
N PHE A 101 19.98 3.56 -21.08
CA PHE A 101 19.72 2.46 -21.99
C PHE A 101 18.53 1.65 -21.49
N SER A 102 17.67 1.18 -22.39
CA SER A 102 16.54 0.33 -22.07
C SER A 102 16.52 -0.92 -22.96
N PHE A 103 16.37 -2.07 -22.32
CA PHE A 103 16.38 -3.39 -22.94
C PHE A 103 15.10 -4.14 -22.59
N ARG A 104 14.59 -4.90 -23.57
CA ARG A 104 13.46 -5.81 -23.37
C ARG A 104 13.97 -7.25 -23.43
N MET A 105 13.85 -7.97 -22.34
CA MET A 105 14.24 -9.37 -22.21
C MET A 105 13.00 -10.24 -22.13
N GLN A 106 13.02 -11.39 -22.81
CA GLN A 106 11.95 -12.37 -22.71
C GLN A 106 12.15 -13.21 -21.46
N VAL A 107 11.08 -13.44 -20.69
CA VAL A 107 11.12 -14.35 -19.55
C VAL A 107 11.26 -15.78 -20.06
N ASP A 108 12.08 -16.59 -19.39
CA ASP A 108 12.31 -17.99 -19.77
C ASP A 108 10.98 -18.77 -19.81
N LYS A 109 10.83 -19.76 -20.69
CA LYS A 109 9.57 -20.50 -20.86
C LYS A 109 9.24 -21.36 -19.65
N ASP A 110 10.27 -21.88 -18.99
CA ASP A 110 10.15 -22.76 -17.82
C ASP A 110 10.07 -21.95 -16.52
N GLU A 111 10.33 -20.64 -16.59
CA GLU A 111 10.03 -19.74 -15.48
C GLU A 111 8.52 -19.62 -15.36
N VAL A 112 8.00 -19.92 -14.18
CA VAL A 112 6.71 -19.41 -13.75
C VAL A 112 7.01 -18.02 -13.18
N PRO A 113 6.77 -16.92 -13.94
CA PRO A 113 6.96 -15.59 -13.38
C PRO A 113 6.06 -15.53 -12.16
N GLY A 114 6.60 -15.18 -10.98
CA GLY A 114 5.98 -15.31 -9.65
C GLY A 114 4.70 -14.50 -9.45
N LEU A 115 3.69 -14.90 -10.22
CA LEU A 115 2.29 -14.55 -10.28
C LEU A 115 1.59 -15.77 -10.91
N THR A 116 1.58 -16.90 -10.19
CA THR A 116 0.56 -17.91 -10.46
C THR A 116 -0.81 -17.25 -10.22
N LYS A 117 -1.86 -17.75 -10.86
CA LYS A 117 -3.21 -17.20 -10.69
C LYS A 117 -3.67 -17.16 -9.21
N ASP A 118 -3.03 -17.96 -8.34
CA ASP A 118 -3.19 -17.96 -6.89
C ASP A 118 -2.41 -16.83 -6.17
N GLU A 119 -1.27 -16.35 -6.69
CA GLU A 119 -0.51 -15.24 -6.09
C GLU A 119 -1.12 -13.86 -6.40
N PHE A 120 -1.98 -13.75 -7.43
CA PHE A 120 -2.88 -12.60 -7.57
C PHE A 120 -3.91 -12.50 -6.44
N VAL A 121 -4.08 -13.57 -5.65
CA VAL A 121 -5.06 -13.69 -4.55
C VAL A 121 -4.36 -13.69 -3.19
N ASP A 122 -3.03 -13.79 -3.13
CA ASP A 122 -2.25 -13.62 -1.89
C ASP A 122 -2.07 -12.11 -1.62
N ASP A 123 -3.20 -11.46 -1.38
CA ASP A 123 -3.31 -10.07 -0.97
C ASP A 123 -3.09 -10.03 0.54
N PHE A 124 -1.80 -9.95 0.89
CA PHE A 124 -1.40 -9.79 2.28
C PHE A 124 -2.13 -8.59 2.91
N ILE A 125 -2.99 -8.88 3.89
CA ILE A 125 -3.70 -7.90 4.71
C ILE A 125 -3.11 -7.99 6.12
N PRO A 126 -2.45 -6.92 6.61
CA PRO A 126 -1.95 -6.89 7.98
C PRO A 126 -3.04 -7.15 9.01
N TRP A 127 -2.78 -8.06 9.95
CA TRP A 127 -3.67 -8.39 11.07
C TRP A 127 -5.10 -8.72 10.64
N THR A 128 -5.27 -9.85 9.94
CA THR A 128 -6.59 -10.49 9.80
C THR A 128 -7.02 -11.07 11.14
N ALA A 129 -8.32 -11.38 11.32
CA ALA A 129 -8.79 -11.99 12.56
C ALA A 129 -8.09 -13.33 12.87
N ALA A 130 -7.67 -14.07 11.84
CA ALA A 130 -6.94 -15.33 11.99
C ALA A 130 -5.51 -15.14 12.51
N ASP A 131 -4.92 -13.96 12.32
CA ASP A 131 -3.56 -13.63 12.76
C ASP A 131 -3.51 -13.19 14.23
N MET A 132 -4.67 -12.97 14.86
CA MET A 132 -4.76 -12.28 16.15
C MET A 132 -5.01 -13.24 17.31
N SER A 133 -4.12 -13.21 18.31
CA SER A 133 -4.28 -13.90 19.58
C SER A 133 -5.42 -13.30 20.41
N THR A 134 -6.15 -14.14 21.17
CA THR A 134 -7.17 -13.68 22.13
C THR A 134 -6.55 -12.83 23.25
N SER A 135 -5.25 -12.95 23.49
CA SER A 135 -4.51 -12.19 24.49
C SER A 135 -3.75 -10.97 23.91
N ALA A 136 -3.94 -10.67 22.62
CA ALA A 136 -3.21 -9.61 21.95
C ALA A 136 -3.49 -8.23 22.57
N LEU A 137 -2.43 -7.43 22.72
CA LEU A 137 -2.52 -6.03 23.12
C LEU A 137 -2.43 -5.14 21.89
N VAL A 138 -3.32 -4.14 21.79
CA VAL A 138 -3.21 -3.09 20.79
C VAL A 138 -2.67 -1.84 21.47
N ARG A 139 -1.63 -1.25 20.90
CA ARG A 139 -0.91 -0.10 21.43
C ARG A 139 -0.88 1.05 20.44
N CYS A 140 -0.71 2.26 20.96
CA CYS A 140 -0.40 3.43 20.14
C CYS A 140 0.95 3.21 19.44
N ARG A 141 1.02 3.43 18.13
CA ARG A 141 2.26 3.28 17.37
C ARG A 141 3.36 4.27 17.80
N GLU A 142 2.98 5.47 18.25
CA GLU A 142 3.92 6.56 18.52
C GLU A 142 4.52 6.54 19.94
N CYS A 143 3.75 6.10 20.94
CA CYS A 143 4.17 6.13 22.35
C CYS A 143 4.00 4.80 23.09
N SER A 144 3.53 3.76 22.40
CA SER A 144 3.31 2.41 22.94
C SER A 144 2.34 2.33 24.13
N ALA A 145 1.57 3.38 24.40
CA ALA A 145 0.46 3.37 25.36
C ALA A 145 -0.56 2.29 24.97
N VAL A 146 -1.04 1.52 25.95
CA VAL A 146 -2.03 0.46 25.74
C VAL A 146 -3.37 1.07 25.38
N ILE A 147 -3.93 0.61 24.27
CA ILE A 147 -5.25 1.03 23.77
C ILE A 147 -6.27 -0.08 24.03
N LEU A 148 -5.98 -1.32 23.64
CA LEU A 148 -6.83 -2.48 23.94
C LEU A 148 -6.06 -3.45 24.82
N ASP A 149 -6.66 -3.78 25.96
CA ASP A 149 -6.15 -4.76 26.92
C ASP A 149 -7.24 -5.81 27.23
N PRO A 150 -7.01 -7.11 26.98
CA PRO A 150 -7.99 -8.14 27.29
C PRO A 150 -8.20 -8.33 28.79
N GLY A 151 -7.44 -7.69 29.69
CA GLY A 151 -7.44 -7.94 31.14
C GLY A 151 -8.80 -7.85 31.85
N GLU A 152 -9.79 -7.15 31.27
CA GLU A 152 -11.16 -7.11 31.78
C GLU A 152 -12.07 -8.25 31.24
N HIS A 153 -11.66 -8.90 30.14
CA HIS A 153 -12.38 -9.97 29.46
C HIS A 153 -11.80 -11.34 29.83
N THR A 154 -12.54 -12.15 30.60
CA THR A 154 -12.06 -13.43 31.14
C THR A 154 -11.61 -14.46 30.09
N GLU A 155 -12.15 -14.38 28.87
CA GLU A 155 -11.82 -15.25 27.73
C GLU A 155 -10.89 -14.58 26.70
N GLY A 156 -10.51 -13.31 26.94
CA GLY A 156 -9.77 -12.48 25.99
C GLY A 156 -10.64 -11.89 24.88
N TRP A 157 -9.99 -11.38 23.83
CA TRP A 157 -10.64 -10.79 22.66
C TRP A 157 -11.24 -11.84 21.72
N THR A 158 -12.42 -11.54 21.20
CA THR A 158 -12.98 -12.22 20.03
C THR A 158 -12.66 -11.42 18.76
N TRP A 159 -11.83 -11.94 17.87
CA TRP A 159 -11.50 -11.31 16.59
C TRP A 159 -12.41 -11.84 15.47
N LYS A 160 -12.99 -10.95 14.66
CA LYS A 160 -13.81 -11.34 13.50
C LYS A 160 -13.54 -10.41 12.33
N ASP A 161 -13.23 -10.97 11.16
CA ASP A 161 -13.13 -10.16 9.94
C ASP A 161 -14.50 -9.60 9.58
N LEU A 162 -14.53 -8.31 9.27
CA LEU A 162 -15.70 -7.66 8.72
C LEU A 162 -15.93 -8.18 7.30
N PRO A 163 -17.21 -8.44 6.94
CA PRO A 163 -17.53 -8.66 5.54
C PRO A 163 -17.22 -7.40 4.75
N SER A 164 -16.75 -7.55 3.51
CA SER A 164 -16.43 -6.42 2.61
C SER A 164 -17.55 -5.37 2.62
N GLY A 165 -17.20 -4.08 2.66
CA GLY A 165 -18.10 -2.97 3.03
C GLY A 165 -19.44 -2.82 2.27
N ASN A 166 -19.61 -3.46 1.12
CA ASN A 166 -20.87 -3.45 0.33
C ASN A 166 -21.53 -4.83 0.22
N TRP A 167 -21.14 -5.79 1.06
CA TRP A 167 -21.75 -7.12 1.09
C TRP A 167 -23.26 -7.03 1.28
N ALA A 168 -23.74 -6.20 2.21
CA ALA A 168 -25.17 -6.04 2.46
C ALA A 168 -25.93 -5.46 1.24
N GLU A 169 -25.31 -4.54 0.50
CA GLU A 169 -25.86 -3.99 -0.74
C GLU A 169 -25.86 -5.03 -1.87
N MET A 170 -24.76 -5.79 -2.03
CA MET A 170 -24.64 -6.89 -2.98
C MET A 170 -25.65 -8.01 -2.69
N MET A 171 -25.90 -8.30 -1.41
CA MET A 171 -26.94 -9.24 -0.99
C MET A 171 -28.33 -8.69 -1.32
N ASP A 172 -28.60 -7.40 -1.16
CA ASP A 172 -29.86 -6.78 -1.56
C ASP A 172 -30.07 -6.82 -3.09
N PHE A 173 -29.01 -6.78 -3.91
CA PHE A 173 -29.10 -6.98 -5.37
C PHE A 173 -29.33 -8.45 -5.78
N TRP A 174 -28.92 -9.42 -4.95
CA TRP A 174 -29.06 -10.84 -5.24
C TRP A 174 -30.42 -11.42 -4.82
N HIS A 175 -31.08 -10.81 -3.83
CA HIS A 175 -32.40 -11.23 -3.41
C HIS A 175 -33.48 -10.52 -4.22
N CYS A 176 -34.12 -11.22 -5.16
CA CYS A 176 -35.30 -10.71 -5.87
C CYS A 176 -36.47 -10.40 -4.91
N HIS A 177 -36.52 -11.05 -3.73
CA HIS A 177 -37.42 -10.76 -2.62
C HIS A 177 -36.70 -11.00 -1.30
N LYS A 178 -36.90 -10.11 -0.31
CA LYS A 178 -36.41 -10.35 1.06
C LYS A 178 -37.17 -11.54 1.65
N PRO A 179 -36.51 -12.43 2.43
CA PRO A 179 -37.21 -13.50 3.12
C PRO A 179 -38.35 -12.91 3.95
N ASP A 180 -39.56 -13.45 3.80
CA ASP A 180 -40.69 -12.99 4.60
C ASP A 180 -40.35 -13.19 6.09
N PRO A 181 -40.56 -12.18 6.94
CA PRO A 181 -40.47 -12.38 8.37
C PRO A 181 -41.44 -13.50 8.75
N HIS A 182 -40.95 -14.52 9.46
CA HIS A 182 -41.79 -15.62 9.88
C HIS A 182 -42.91 -15.12 10.80
N GLU A 183 -44.10 -14.88 10.24
CA GLU A 183 -45.32 -14.76 11.02
C GLU A 183 -45.67 -16.15 11.55
N GLY A 184 -45.36 -16.38 12.83
CA GLY A 184 -45.85 -17.55 13.56
C GLY A 184 -44.77 -18.23 14.39
N HIS A 185 -44.64 -17.82 15.64
CA HIS A 185 -45.02 -18.65 16.79
C HIS A 185 -44.71 -17.87 18.08
N ASP A 186 -45.78 -17.50 18.80
CA ASP A 186 -45.76 -17.03 20.18
C ASP A 186 -45.04 -18.06 21.07
N HIS A 187 -43.76 -17.83 21.35
CA HIS A 187 -43.13 -18.30 22.57
C HIS A 187 -42.33 -17.16 23.18
N LYS A 188 -42.92 -16.57 24.23
CA LYS A 188 -42.23 -15.69 25.18
C LYS A 188 -41.10 -16.47 25.85
N SER A 189 -39.91 -16.44 25.26
CA SER A 189 -38.66 -16.72 25.95
C SER A 189 -37.74 -15.53 25.70
N ILE A 190 -37.42 -14.86 26.80
CA ILE A 190 -36.32 -13.91 27.05
C ILE A 190 -35.56 -13.50 25.78
N GLU A 191 -35.81 -12.26 25.37
CA GLU A 191 -35.31 -11.61 24.16
C GLU A 191 -33.79 -11.72 24.00
N ASP A 192 -33.38 -12.73 23.22
CA ASP A 192 -32.11 -12.68 22.50
C ASP A 192 -32.32 -11.66 21.38
N SER A 193 -31.81 -10.44 21.57
CA SER A 193 -31.94 -9.31 20.63
C SER A 193 -31.36 -9.63 19.23
N ASN A 194 -30.63 -10.74 19.13
CA ASN A 194 -30.09 -11.29 17.90
C ASN A 194 -31.09 -12.12 17.07
N ALA A 195 -32.24 -12.53 17.64
CA ALA A 195 -33.21 -13.38 16.93
C ALA A 195 -34.07 -12.60 15.90
N VAL A 196 -34.20 -11.28 16.07
CA VAL A 196 -34.89 -10.38 15.11
C VAL A 196 -33.98 -9.96 13.95
N LEU A 197 -32.66 -10.22 14.04
CA LEU A 197 -31.61 -9.84 13.09
C LEU A 197 -31.23 -10.97 12.10
N LYS A 198 -32.18 -11.83 11.71
CA LYS A 198 -31.92 -12.98 10.84
C LYS A 198 -32.18 -12.70 9.36
N GLY A 199 -31.86 -11.49 8.89
CA GLY A 199 -31.98 -11.10 7.48
C GLY A 199 -30.69 -10.49 6.94
N TYR A 200 -30.19 -10.95 5.80
CA TYR A 200 -28.97 -10.44 5.16
C TYR A 200 -29.14 -9.08 4.45
N GLY A 201 -30.19 -8.32 4.76
CA GLY A 201 -30.47 -7.06 4.09
C GLY A 201 -29.67 -5.90 4.67
N ALA A 202 -29.58 -4.77 3.96
CA ALA A 202 -28.92 -3.54 4.42
C ALA A 202 -29.44 -2.95 5.76
N ALA A 203 -30.50 -3.53 6.35
CA ALA A 203 -31.00 -3.19 7.67
C ALA A 203 -30.26 -3.90 8.83
N ASN A 204 -29.48 -4.96 8.55
CA ASN A 204 -28.60 -5.59 9.54
C ASN A 204 -27.34 -4.74 9.69
N GLN A 205 -27.41 -3.77 10.61
CA GLN A 205 -26.34 -2.83 10.87
C GLN A 205 -25.23 -3.51 11.69
N ILE A 206 -24.00 -3.45 11.17
CA ILE A 206 -22.81 -3.87 11.91
C ILE A 206 -22.67 -2.94 13.12
N SER A 207 -22.57 -3.50 14.32
CA SER A 207 -22.39 -2.75 15.56
C SER A 207 -21.20 -3.30 16.33
N ALA A 208 -20.40 -2.41 16.90
CA ALA A 208 -19.37 -2.77 17.86
C ALA A 208 -20.02 -3.32 19.14
N SER A 209 -19.37 -4.30 19.74
CA SER A 209 -19.82 -4.98 20.95
C SER A 209 -18.64 -5.21 21.88
N PRO A 210 -18.77 -5.00 23.20
CA PRO A 210 -17.68 -5.19 24.15
C PRO A 210 -17.03 -6.57 24.03
N GLY A 211 -15.70 -6.64 24.10
CA GLY A 211 -14.94 -7.89 24.02
C GLY A 211 -14.78 -8.46 22.60
N THR A 212 -15.34 -7.80 21.58
CA THR A 212 -15.19 -8.20 20.17
C THR A 212 -14.48 -7.11 19.37
N VAL A 213 -13.44 -7.50 18.63
CA VAL A 213 -12.75 -6.62 17.69
C VAL A 213 -13.10 -7.05 16.26
N LEU A 214 -13.75 -6.15 15.54
CA LEU A 214 -14.15 -6.35 14.16
C LEU A 214 -13.05 -5.82 13.23
N VAL A 215 -12.52 -6.68 12.37
CA VAL A 215 -11.30 -6.44 11.59
C VAL A 215 -11.63 -6.04 10.16
N ASP A 216 -11.23 -4.83 9.78
CA ASP A 216 -11.29 -4.32 8.40
C ASP A 216 -9.88 -4.30 7.79
N VAL A 217 -9.76 -4.09 6.48
CA VAL A 217 -8.47 -4.01 5.77
C VAL A 217 -7.58 -2.90 6.34
N ALA A 218 -8.17 -1.73 6.65
CA ALA A 218 -7.43 -0.56 7.13
C ALA A 218 -7.66 -0.23 8.61
N SER A 219 -8.60 -0.89 9.29
CA SER A 219 -9.01 -0.51 10.64
C SER A 219 -9.47 -1.68 11.53
N PHE A 220 -9.53 -1.42 12.83
CA PHE A 220 -10.27 -2.25 13.80
C PHE A 220 -11.47 -1.45 14.30
N LEU A 221 -12.66 -2.03 14.22
CA LEU A 221 -13.87 -1.50 14.81
C LEU A 221 -14.08 -2.13 16.19
N VAL A 222 -14.12 -1.27 17.22
CA VAL A 222 -14.18 -1.66 18.63
C VAL A 222 -15.21 -0.86 19.40
N ALA A 223 -15.69 -1.40 20.52
CA ALA A 223 -16.56 -0.66 21.42
C ALA A 223 -15.75 0.40 22.20
N GLU A 224 -16.35 1.57 22.41
CA GLU A 224 -15.70 2.67 23.16
C GLU A 224 -15.29 2.24 24.57
N VAL A 225 -16.07 1.38 25.23
CA VAL A 225 -15.80 0.88 26.58
C VAL A 225 -14.55 -0.01 26.68
N ASP A 226 -14.09 -0.59 25.58
CA ASP A 226 -12.91 -1.46 25.53
C ASP A 226 -11.60 -0.67 25.35
N CYS A 227 -11.70 0.64 25.11
CA CYS A 227 -10.57 1.49 24.76
C CYS A 227 -10.00 2.22 25.98
N ASN A 228 -8.69 2.12 26.16
CA ASN A 228 -7.93 2.76 27.22
C ASN A 228 -7.10 3.94 26.70
N GLY A 229 -7.03 5.03 27.48
CA GLY A 229 -6.14 6.16 27.19
C GLY A 229 -6.40 6.85 25.86
N LEU A 230 -7.66 6.86 25.41
CA LEU A 230 -8.11 7.53 24.19
C LEU A 230 -9.16 8.60 24.51
N ARG A 231 -9.10 9.73 23.80
CA ARG A 231 -10.09 10.82 23.92
C ARG A 231 -10.66 11.19 22.56
N LYS A 232 -11.89 11.70 22.56
CA LYS A 232 -12.48 12.33 21.38
C LYS A 232 -11.93 13.75 21.21
N SER A 233 -11.44 14.08 20.01
CA SER A 233 -11.15 15.46 19.63
C SER A 233 -12.13 15.91 18.55
N GLN A 234 -12.74 17.07 18.76
CA GLN A 234 -13.49 17.74 17.71
C GLN A 234 -12.49 18.58 16.93
N ASN A 235 -12.16 18.19 15.70
CA ASN A 235 -11.46 19.09 14.79
C ASN A 235 -11.84 18.86 13.33
N GLU A 236 -11.93 20.00 12.65
CA GLU A 236 -12.26 20.23 11.24
C GLU A 236 -13.74 20.04 10.85
N ARG A 237 -14.42 21.18 10.68
CA ARG A 237 -15.52 21.28 9.70
C ARG A 237 -14.90 20.97 8.34
N LEU A 238 -15.09 19.75 7.85
CA LEU A 238 -14.82 19.44 6.45
C LEU A 238 -15.70 20.39 5.61
N PRO A 239 -15.14 21.15 4.63
CA PRO A 239 -15.94 21.82 3.62
C PRO A 239 -16.84 20.76 3.00
N HIS A 240 -18.14 20.95 3.12
CA HIS A 240 -19.09 19.86 2.94
C HIS A 240 -19.90 20.01 1.67
N THR A 241 -20.09 18.87 1.02
CA THR A 241 -21.03 18.61 -0.06
C THR A 241 -22.41 18.34 0.56
N GLY A 242 -23.19 19.40 0.80
CA GLY A 242 -24.62 19.30 1.11
C GLY A 242 -25.10 18.80 2.49
N ASN A 243 -24.31 18.10 3.33
CA ASN A 243 -24.68 17.69 4.70
C ASN A 243 -23.52 17.59 5.73
N ALA A 244 -22.97 18.72 6.21
CA ALA A 244 -21.86 18.81 7.19
C ALA A 244 -21.73 17.64 8.20
N ARG A 245 -21.03 16.55 7.82
CA ARG A 245 -20.63 15.48 8.73
C ARG A 245 -19.37 15.90 9.47
N THR A 246 -19.53 16.32 10.71
CA THR A 246 -18.43 16.48 11.66
C THR A 246 -17.83 15.10 11.91
N ARG A 247 -16.59 14.85 11.48
CA ARG A 247 -15.87 13.64 11.89
C ARG A 247 -15.29 13.87 13.27
N VAL A 248 -15.55 12.94 14.17
CA VAL A 248 -14.97 12.97 15.52
C VAL A 248 -13.73 12.08 15.50
N TYR A 249 -12.58 12.68 15.77
CA TYR A 249 -11.32 11.95 15.86
C TYR A 249 -11.15 11.33 17.23
N VAL A 250 -10.46 10.21 17.26
CA VAL A 250 -10.02 9.55 18.48
C VAL A 250 -8.51 9.68 18.56
N GLU A 251 -8.01 10.31 19.63
CA GLU A 251 -6.61 10.60 19.86
C GLU A 251 -6.07 9.87 21.09
N CYS A 252 -4.80 9.49 21.05
CA CYS A 252 -4.11 8.98 22.24
C CYS A 252 -3.96 10.09 23.27
N GLU A 253 -4.35 9.83 24.52
CA GLU A 253 -4.23 10.79 25.60
C GLU A 253 -2.78 11.13 25.95
N ALA A 254 -1.89 10.13 25.85
CA ALA A 254 -0.48 10.25 26.25
C ALA A 254 0.36 11.11 25.29
N CYS A 255 0.16 10.98 23.97
CA CYS A 255 0.97 11.69 22.97
C CYS A 255 0.17 12.60 22.01
N GLY A 256 -1.16 12.51 22.01
CA GLY A 256 -2.02 13.28 21.10
C GLY A 256 -2.09 12.76 19.66
N ALA A 257 -1.45 11.63 19.34
CA ALA A 257 -1.53 11.04 18.02
C ALA A 257 -2.97 10.63 17.66
N THR A 258 -3.40 10.89 16.43
CA THR A 258 -4.69 10.41 15.92
C THR A 258 -4.66 8.90 15.73
N ILE A 259 -5.48 8.20 16.49
CA ILE A 259 -5.58 6.73 16.46
C ILE A 259 -6.72 6.27 15.55
N GLY A 260 -7.82 7.01 15.52
CA GLY A 260 -9.03 6.54 14.85
C GLY A 260 -10.09 7.61 14.65
N THR A 261 -11.28 7.17 14.29
CA THR A 261 -12.50 8.00 14.19
C THR A 261 -13.69 7.30 14.81
N GLU A 262 -14.63 8.09 15.32
CA GLU A 262 -15.92 7.57 15.75
C GLU A 262 -16.75 7.10 14.54
N ASP A 263 -17.28 5.88 14.63
CA ASP A 263 -18.27 5.34 13.73
C ASP A 263 -19.62 5.30 14.45
N VAL A 264 -20.38 6.39 14.28
CA VAL A 264 -21.70 6.56 14.87
C VAL A 264 -22.67 5.49 14.34
N THR A 265 -22.49 5.05 13.10
CA THR A 265 -23.33 4.01 12.51
C THR A 265 -23.05 2.66 13.16
N ALA A 266 -21.80 2.35 13.46
CA ALA A 266 -21.45 1.10 14.13
C ALA A 266 -21.43 1.18 15.67
N ASN A 267 -21.84 2.30 16.27
CA ASN A 267 -21.77 2.54 17.73
C ASN A 267 -20.39 2.20 18.34
N GLY A 268 -19.31 2.57 17.64
CA GLY A 268 -17.95 2.21 18.05
C GLY A 268 -16.90 3.13 17.47
N TRP A 269 -15.63 2.78 17.68
CA TRP A 269 -14.49 3.52 17.14
C TRP A 269 -13.75 2.67 16.11
N ARG A 270 -13.39 3.27 14.98
CA ARG A 270 -12.48 2.68 13.99
C ARG A 270 -11.06 3.13 14.28
N LEU A 271 -10.25 2.24 14.85
CA LEU A 271 -8.83 2.45 15.08
C LEU A 271 -8.06 2.15 13.79
N PHE A 272 -7.28 3.08 13.29
CA PHE A 272 -6.51 2.90 12.05
C PHE A 272 -5.34 1.97 12.28
N LYS A 273 -5.23 0.90 11.48
CA LYS A 273 -4.07 -0.02 11.50
C LYS A 273 -2.75 0.73 11.29
N THR A 274 -2.76 1.84 10.54
CA THR A 274 -1.56 2.66 10.31
C THR A 274 -1.06 3.40 11.55
N CYS A 275 -1.90 3.57 12.57
CA CYS A 275 -1.64 4.35 13.79
C CYS A 275 -1.47 3.50 15.06
N ILE A 276 -1.56 2.17 14.93
CA ILE A 276 -1.46 1.23 16.05
C ILE A 276 -0.33 0.23 15.83
N ALA A 277 -0.01 -0.48 16.90
CA ALA A 277 0.93 -1.57 16.95
C ALA A 277 0.30 -2.74 17.73
N VAL A 278 0.65 -3.97 17.38
CA VAL A 278 0.07 -5.18 18.00
C VAL A 278 1.17 -5.93 18.75
N GLN A 279 0.84 -6.43 19.93
CA GLN A 279 1.69 -7.35 20.68
C GLN A 279 0.90 -8.64 20.91
N GLN A 280 1.29 -9.73 20.23
CA GLN A 280 0.53 -11.00 20.18
C GLN A 280 0.47 -11.73 21.53
N GLU A 281 1.58 -11.72 22.29
CA GLU A 281 1.65 -12.32 23.62
C GLU A 281 2.15 -11.28 24.64
N PRO A 282 1.37 -10.99 25.69
CA PRO A 282 1.84 -10.18 26.81
C PRO A 282 3.03 -10.89 27.48
N THR A 283 4.17 -10.21 27.59
CA THR A 283 5.35 -10.79 28.24
C THR A 283 5.04 -11.03 29.73
N SER A 284 5.10 -12.28 30.17
CA SER A 284 4.71 -12.72 31.53
C SER A 284 5.67 -12.28 32.64
N ILE A 285 6.74 -11.56 32.30
CA ILE A 285 7.69 -10.99 33.26
C ILE A 285 7.43 -9.50 33.29
N ALA A 286 7.08 -8.98 34.48
CA ALA A 286 6.93 -7.56 34.73
C ALA A 286 8.15 -6.80 34.17
N GLN A 287 7.97 -6.16 33.02
CA GLN A 287 8.99 -5.33 32.42
C GLN A 287 9.33 -4.22 33.41
N GLU A 288 10.62 -4.04 33.67
CA GLU A 288 11.09 -2.89 34.45
C GLU A 288 10.61 -1.61 33.74
N ALA A 289 10.10 -0.65 34.52
CA ALA A 289 9.61 0.62 33.99
C ALA A 289 10.72 1.31 33.17
N GLY A 290 10.60 1.25 31.84
CA GLY A 290 11.56 1.83 30.89
C GLY A 290 12.17 0.88 29.85
N SER A 291 11.87 -0.42 29.86
CA SER A 291 12.29 -1.32 28.75
C SER A 291 11.26 -1.32 27.62
N GLU A 292 11.72 -1.20 26.37
CA GLU A 292 10.89 -1.33 25.17
C GLU A 292 10.11 -2.67 25.15
N PRO A 293 8.82 -2.67 24.77
CA PRO A 293 8.03 -3.89 24.72
C PRO A 293 8.62 -4.87 23.70
N SER A 294 9.14 -6.00 24.17
CA SER A 294 9.54 -7.12 23.31
C SER A 294 8.33 -7.61 22.50
N ASN A 295 8.48 -7.77 21.19
CA ASN A 295 7.49 -8.29 20.23
C ASN A 295 6.36 -7.32 19.82
N LEU A 296 6.64 -6.02 19.76
CA LEU A 296 5.71 -5.06 19.16
C LEU A 296 5.78 -5.13 17.63
N GLU A 297 4.70 -5.58 17.02
CA GLU A 297 4.53 -5.69 15.58
C GLU A 297 3.95 -4.39 15.02
N THR A 298 4.52 -3.91 13.91
CA THR A 298 3.99 -2.79 13.13
C THR A 298 4.20 -3.06 11.64
N TYR A 299 3.34 -2.48 10.82
CA TYR A 299 3.47 -2.55 9.37
C TYR A 299 3.78 -1.17 8.75
N PRO A 300 4.55 -1.13 7.64
CA PRO A 300 4.70 0.08 6.85
C PRO A 300 3.33 0.62 6.41
N LYS A 301 3.13 1.94 6.47
CA LYS A 301 1.81 2.52 6.20
C LYS A 301 1.38 2.30 4.75
N GLU A 302 2.35 2.28 3.82
CA GLU A 302 2.13 1.96 2.41
C GLU A 302 1.64 0.54 2.17
N THR A 303 1.95 -0.41 3.06
CA THR A 303 1.44 -1.78 2.95
C THR A 303 -0.05 -1.82 3.28
N ILE A 304 -0.47 -1.15 4.36
CA ILE A 304 -1.88 -1.09 4.76
C ILE A 304 -2.71 -0.30 3.74
N VAL A 305 -2.22 0.87 3.31
CA VAL A 305 -2.90 1.68 2.29
C VAL A 305 -2.91 0.97 0.94
N GLY A 306 -1.84 0.25 0.59
CA GLY A 306 -1.78 -0.59 -0.60
C GLY A 306 -2.85 -1.69 -0.59
N ALA A 307 -3.03 -2.39 0.53
CA ALA A 307 -4.08 -3.39 0.71
C ALA A 307 -5.48 -2.77 0.58
N GLN A 308 -5.71 -1.59 1.18
CA GLN A 308 -6.97 -0.86 1.06
C GLN A 308 -7.28 -0.46 -0.39
N LEU A 309 -6.28 0.02 -1.13
CA LEU A 309 -6.43 0.36 -2.55
C LEU A 309 -6.75 -0.88 -3.39
N LEU A 310 -6.13 -2.02 -3.11
CA LEU A 310 -6.42 -3.28 -3.80
C LEU A 310 -7.85 -3.73 -3.55
N GLU A 311 -8.29 -3.73 -2.29
CA GLU A 311 -9.67 -4.07 -1.94
C GLU A 311 -10.68 -3.19 -2.71
N MET A 312 -10.43 -1.87 -2.79
CA MET A 312 -11.29 -0.97 -3.57
C MET A 312 -11.23 -1.25 -5.09
N ILE A 313 -10.06 -1.57 -5.64
CA ILE A 313 -9.92 -1.96 -7.06
C ILE A 313 -10.73 -3.23 -7.36
N GLU A 314 -10.68 -4.23 -6.48
CA GLU A 314 -11.38 -5.49 -6.65
C GLU A 314 -12.89 -5.34 -6.45
N ARG A 315 -13.29 -4.54 -5.46
CA ARG A 315 -14.69 -4.30 -5.10
C ARG A 315 -15.42 -3.44 -6.12
N GLU A 316 -14.82 -2.32 -6.52
CA GLU A 316 -15.51 -1.29 -7.32
C GLU A 316 -15.06 -1.29 -8.79
N GLY A 317 -14.00 -2.03 -9.12
CA GLY A 317 -13.43 -2.03 -10.47
C GLY A 317 -12.76 -0.70 -10.86
N VAL A 318 -12.57 0.21 -9.89
CA VAL A 318 -11.95 1.52 -10.10
C VAL A 318 -10.43 1.42 -10.00
N ARG A 319 -9.72 2.38 -10.60
CA ARG A 319 -8.25 2.45 -10.50
C ARG A 319 -7.74 3.87 -10.31
N ARG A 320 -8.62 4.85 -10.17
CA ARG A 320 -8.27 6.23 -9.91
C ARG A 320 -8.81 6.64 -8.56
N PHE A 321 -7.96 7.26 -7.76
CA PHE A 321 -8.27 7.63 -6.39
C PHE A 321 -7.82 9.06 -6.12
N VAL A 322 -8.61 9.81 -5.38
CA VAL A 322 -8.14 11.03 -4.72
C VAL A 322 -7.80 10.68 -3.29
N ILE A 323 -6.53 10.80 -2.91
CA ILE A 323 -6.09 10.64 -1.52
C ILE A 323 -5.90 12.01 -0.87
N HIS A 324 -6.42 12.19 0.34
CA HIS A 324 -6.31 13.46 1.10
C HIS A 324 -6.57 13.24 2.61
N CYS A 325 -6.35 14.29 3.41
CA CYS A 325 -6.51 14.30 4.86
C CYS A 325 -7.39 15.46 5.37
N GLY A 326 -8.45 15.80 4.62
CA GLY A 326 -9.50 16.75 5.08
C GLY A 326 -9.34 18.22 4.67
N GLY A 327 -8.27 18.56 3.95
CA GLY A 327 -8.08 19.88 3.35
C GLY A 327 -8.25 19.89 1.82
N ASN A 328 -8.02 21.05 1.20
CA ASN A 328 -8.14 21.24 -0.26
C ASN A 328 -7.02 20.54 -1.05
N ASN A 329 -5.91 20.20 -0.40
CA ASN A 329 -4.77 19.56 -1.04
C ASN A 329 -4.86 18.04 -0.95
N GLY A 330 -4.41 17.37 -2.01
CA GLY A 330 -4.39 15.91 -2.07
C GLY A 330 -3.42 15.40 -3.13
N HIS A 331 -3.55 14.11 -3.43
CA HIS A 331 -2.95 13.51 -4.60
C HIS A 331 -4.00 12.75 -5.42
N LEU A 332 -3.95 12.94 -6.73
CA LEU A 332 -4.67 12.10 -7.68
C LEU A 332 -3.77 10.92 -8.03
N LEU A 333 -4.24 9.71 -7.75
CA LEU A 333 -3.57 8.45 -8.03
C LEU A 333 -4.28 7.74 -9.16
N TRP A 334 -3.49 7.14 -10.05
CA TRP A 334 -3.95 6.15 -11.00
C TRP A 334 -3.11 4.88 -10.83
N ILE A 335 -3.73 3.83 -10.29
CA ILE A 335 -3.09 2.54 -10.10
C ILE A 335 -2.98 1.85 -11.46
N PHE A 336 -1.80 1.96 -12.06
CA PHE A 336 -1.54 1.43 -13.40
C PHE A 336 -1.35 -0.09 -13.35
N ASN A 337 -0.52 -0.56 -12.42
CA ASN A 337 -0.35 -1.99 -12.17
C ASN A 337 -0.45 -2.27 -10.66
N PRO A 338 -1.50 -2.96 -10.18
CA PRO A 338 -1.66 -3.31 -8.76
C PRO A 338 -0.58 -4.26 -8.24
N ASP A 339 0.09 -4.97 -9.15
CA ASP A 339 1.08 -5.97 -8.79
C ASP A 339 2.23 -6.07 -9.79
N ILE A 340 3.40 -5.60 -9.38
CA ILE A 340 4.64 -5.67 -10.14
C ILE A 340 5.77 -6.14 -9.25
N ARG A 341 6.67 -6.96 -9.80
CA ARG A 341 7.97 -7.24 -9.20
C ARG A 341 9.06 -6.43 -9.88
N TYR A 342 9.91 -5.78 -9.09
CA TYR A 342 11.02 -4.99 -9.59
C TYR A 342 12.30 -5.19 -8.78
N SER A 343 13.43 -4.91 -9.42
CA SER A 343 14.74 -4.80 -8.77
C SER A 343 15.34 -3.46 -9.14
N SER A 344 16.02 -2.81 -8.20
CA SER A 344 16.71 -1.54 -8.44
C SER A 344 17.98 -1.48 -7.62
N ILE A 345 19.10 -1.02 -8.21
CA ILE A 345 20.37 -0.81 -7.52
C ILE A 345 20.90 0.57 -7.87
N SER A 346 21.18 1.35 -6.84
CA SER A 346 21.82 2.66 -6.86
C SER A 346 22.76 2.75 -5.64
N PRO A 347 23.70 3.71 -5.57
CA PRO A 347 24.63 3.82 -4.44
C PRO A 347 23.96 3.87 -3.06
N ASN A 348 22.75 4.44 -2.97
CA ASN A 348 22.05 4.65 -1.71
C ASN A 348 20.95 3.61 -1.45
N HIS A 349 20.72 2.68 -2.38
CA HIS A 349 19.59 1.77 -2.31
C HIS A 349 19.77 0.53 -3.18
N SER A 350 19.48 -0.64 -2.63
CA SER A 350 19.44 -1.92 -3.36
C SER A 350 18.18 -2.68 -2.99
N VAL A 351 17.31 -2.90 -3.97
CA VAL A 351 16.11 -3.73 -3.90
C VAL A 351 16.23 -4.90 -4.87
N THR A 352 15.89 -6.07 -4.36
CA THR A 352 15.88 -7.32 -5.13
C THR A 352 14.47 -7.88 -5.18
N SER A 353 13.90 -7.96 -6.38
CA SER A 353 12.66 -8.68 -6.68
C SER A 353 11.48 -8.34 -5.75
N GLN A 354 11.38 -7.08 -5.34
CA GLN A 354 10.35 -6.60 -4.43
C GLN A 354 9.00 -6.50 -5.16
N ARG A 355 7.92 -6.92 -4.49
CA ARG A 355 6.54 -6.74 -4.93
C ARG A 355 6.06 -5.32 -4.60
N ALA A 356 5.35 -4.69 -5.52
CA ALA A 356 4.83 -3.34 -5.35
C ALA A 356 3.59 -3.09 -6.21
N MET A 357 2.88 -2.01 -5.88
CA MET A 357 1.88 -1.38 -6.71
C MET A 357 2.50 -0.21 -7.47
N LYS A 358 2.39 -0.20 -8.80
CA LYS A 358 2.82 0.93 -9.65
C LYS A 358 1.70 1.95 -9.79
N ALA A 359 1.91 3.12 -9.22
CA ALA A 359 0.97 4.23 -9.23
C ALA A 359 1.50 5.40 -10.05
N PHE A 360 0.65 5.96 -10.89
CA PHE A 360 0.86 7.28 -11.47
C PHE A 360 0.22 8.30 -10.55
N PHE A 361 0.94 9.37 -10.20
CA PHE A 361 0.46 10.32 -9.21
C PHE A 361 0.70 11.77 -9.63
N GLN A 362 -0.20 12.64 -9.17
CA GLN A 362 -0.13 14.08 -9.30
C GLN A 362 -0.54 14.75 -7.99
N HIS A 363 0.13 15.84 -7.66
CA HIS A 363 -0.35 16.72 -6.61
C HIS A 363 -1.55 17.53 -7.11
N ILE A 364 -2.56 17.67 -6.26
CA ILE A 364 -3.76 18.45 -6.54
C ILE A 364 -3.96 19.47 -5.42
N SER A 365 -4.29 20.70 -5.79
CA SER A 365 -4.49 21.82 -4.86
C SER A 365 -5.95 22.09 -4.52
N ASP A 366 -6.86 21.39 -5.22
CA ASP A 366 -8.32 21.53 -5.07
C ASP A 366 -8.98 20.16 -5.26
N VAL A 367 -9.06 19.42 -4.16
CA VAL A 367 -9.70 18.09 -4.06
C VAL A 367 -11.19 18.18 -4.41
N GLU A 368 -11.88 19.21 -3.93
CA GLU A 368 -13.33 19.38 -4.09
C GLU A 368 -13.69 19.52 -5.57
N LYS A 369 -12.96 20.35 -6.32
CA LYS A 369 -13.19 20.51 -7.76
C LYS A 369 -13.02 19.23 -8.57
N ILE A 370 -12.21 18.29 -8.09
CA ILE A 370 -11.96 17.01 -8.76
C ILE A 370 -13.05 16.00 -8.44
N LEU A 371 -13.46 15.93 -7.17
CA LEU A 371 -14.54 15.04 -6.72
C LEU A 371 -15.91 15.51 -7.22
N GLU A 372 -16.14 16.82 -7.23
CA GLU A 372 -17.39 17.46 -7.64
C GLU A 372 -17.15 18.54 -8.70
N PRO A 373 -17.03 18.17 -9.98
CA PRO A 373 -16.85 19.17 -11.02
C PRO A 373 -18.11 20.03 -11.18
N GLU A 374 -17.91 21.30 -11.54
CA GLU A 374 -18.98 22.28 -11.78
C GLU A 374 -20.12 21.71 -12.66
N GLN A 375 -21.36 22.13 -12.36
CA GLN A 375 -22.57 21.74 -13.08
C GLN A 375 -22.37 21.79 -14.61
N GLY A 376 -22.57 20.65 -15.26
CA GLY A 376 -22.44 20.49 -16.71
C GLY A 376 -21.13 19.84 -17.19
N LYS A 377 -20.16 19.62 -16.29
CA LYS A 377 -19.00 18.76 -16.57
C LYS A 377 -19.26 17.36 -15.98
N PRO A 378 -19.05 16.27 -16.74
CA PRO A 378 -19.20 14.94 -16.18
C PRO A 378 -18.17 14.72 -15.08
N ALA A 379 -18.61 14.20 -13.93
CA ALA A 379 -17.73 13.57 -12.96
C ALA A 379 -16.87 12.52 -13.68
N SER A 380 -15.60 12.40 -13.30
CA SER A 380 -14.75 11.35 -13.86
C SER A 380 -15.33 10.00 -13.46
N MET A 381 -16.05 9.35 -14.39
CA MET A 381 -16.49 7.97 -14.21
C MET A 381 -15.26 7.14 -13.80
N SER A 382 -15.34 6.37 -12.70
CA SER A 382 -14.24 5.57 -12.09
C SER A 382 -13.20 6.30 -11.23
N LEU A 383 -13.59 7.41 -10.57
CA LEU A 383 -12.76 8.10 -9.57
C LEU A 383 -13.37 7.94 -8.18
N GLU A 384 -12.58 7.46 -7.23
CA GLU A 384 -13.01 7.25 -5.83
C GLU A 384 -12.22 8.13 -4.85
N GLU A 385 -12.82 8.43 -3.71
CA GLU A 385 -12.19 9.18 -2.62
C GLU A 385 -11.60 8.22 -1.58
N LEU A 386 -10.33 8.43 -1.21
CA LEU A 386 -9.71 7.75 -0.09
C LEU A 386 -9.18 8.76 0.93
N TYR A 387 -9.88 8.83 2.04
CA TYR A 387 -9.48 9.65 3.17
C TYR A 387 -8.43 8.93 4.03
N LEU A 388 -7.35 9.62 4.39
CA LEU A 388 -6.28 9.10 5.23
C LEU A 388 -5.98 10.03 6.42
N PRO A 389 -5.54 9.49 7.57
CA PRO A 389 -4.94 10.30 8.63
C PRO A 389 -3.78 11.13 8.10
N ARG A 390 -3.58 12.34 8.62
CA ARG A 390 -2.57 13.29 8.12
C ARG A 390 -1.18 12.66 7.98
N ASP A 391 -0.72 11.98 9.03
CA ASP A 391 0.60 11.37 9.06
C ASP A 391 0.71 10.21 8.08
N THR A 392 -0.38 9.48 7.85
CA THR A 392 -0.45 8.41 6.85
C THR A 392 -0.42 9.00 5.44
N TYR A 393 -1.23 10.01 5.14
CA TYR A 393 -1.20 10.71 3.86
C TYR A 393 0.20 11.25 3.51
N GLN A 394 0.86 11.90 4.48
CA GLN A 394 2.21 12.44 4.29
C GLN A 394 3.24 11.34 4.02
N ASP A 395 3.15 10.22 4.71
CA ASP A 395 4.05 9.08 4.52
C ASP A 395 3.85 8.42 3.14
N ILE A 396 2.60 8.27 2.68
CA ILE A 396 2.30 7.78 1.33
C ILE A 396 2.83 8.73 0.26
N ALA A 397 2.58 10.03 0.39
CA ALA A 397 3.10 11.04 -0.54
C ALA A 397 4.64 11.03 -0.58
N SER A 398 5.28 10.90 0.57
CA SER A 398 6.75 10.81 0.67
C SER A 398 7.27 9.52 0.04
N THR A 399 6.59 8.38 0.26
CA THR A 399 6.96 7.09 -0.35
C THR A 399 6.82 7.10 -1.87
N LEU A 400 5.77 7.73 -2.41
CA LEU A 400 5.61 7.91 -3.87
C LEU A 400 6.73 8.76 -4.47
N ASN A 401 7.12 9.87 -3.82
CA ASN A 401 8.22 10.70 -4.30
C ASN A 401 9.58 9.98 -4.16
N ARG A 402 9.84 9.33 -3.02
CA ARG A 402 11.07 8.57 -2.80
C ARG A 402 11.22 7.43 -3.81
N SER A 403 10.15 6.68 -4.09
CA SER A 403 10.19 5.62 -5.11
C SER A 403 10.30 6.17 -6.53
N ASN A 404 9.76 7.36 -6.81
CA ASN A 404 9.99 8.05 -8.08
C ASN A 404 11.48 8.36 -8.28
N GLU A 405 12.19 8.79 -7.25
CA GLU A 405 13.63 9.07 -7.31
C GLU A 405 14.47 7.81 -7.56
N MET A 406 14.00 6.63 -7.12
CA MET A 406 14.64 5.34 -7.39
C MET A 406 14.51 4.89 -8.85
N LEU A 407 13.64 5.51 -9.64
CA LEU A 407 13.47 5.19 -11.05
C LEU A 407 14.52 5.90 -11.92
N PRO A 408 14.94 5.27 -13.02
CA PRO A 408 15.66 5.96 -14.09
C PRO A 408 14.89 7.22 -14.53
N ALA A 409 15.62 8.27 -14.91
CA ALA A 409 15.09 9.58 -15.26
C ALA A 409 13.94 9.50 -16.28
N SER A 410 14.13 8.73 -17.35
CA SER A 410 13.15 8.52 -18.41
C SER A 410 11.90 7.77 -17.96
N ALA A 411 11.96 7.07 -16.83
CA ALA A 411 10.85 6.32 -16.24
C ALA A 411 10.14 7.09 -15.10
N ARG A 412 10.67 8.23 -14.65
CA ARG A 412 10.08 9.03 -13.56
C ARG A 412 8.76 9.71 -13.95
N SER A 413 8.54 9.96 -15.23
CA SER A 413 7.34 10.66 -15.71
C SER A 413 6.70 9.95 -16.88
N PHE A 414 5.36 9.95 -16.90
CA PHE A 414 4.56 9.52 -18.03
C PHE A 414 3.58 10.65 -18.38
N ARG A 415 3.94 11.43 -19.41
CA ARG A 415 3.26 12.69 -19.75
C ARG A 415 3.26 13.64 -18.54
N GLU A 416 2.09 14.08 -18.09
CA GLU A 416 1.89 14.93 -16.91
C GLU A 416 1.98 14.18 -15.57
N TRP A 417 2.05 12.84 -15.57
CA TRP A 417 2.05 12.03 -14.36
C TRP A 417 3.46 11.72 -13.88
N LYS A 418 3.69 11.78 -12.56
CA LYS A 418 4.84 11.13 -11.93
C LYS A 418 4.58 9.65 -11.73
N VAL A 419 5.62 8.83 -11.70
CA VAL A 419 5.54 7.38 -11.52
C VAL A 419 6.13 6.98 -10.17
N GLY A 420 5.40 6.24 -9.34
CA GLY A 420 5.88 5.78 -8.04
C GLY A 420 5.47 4.34 -7.75
N PHE A 421 6.04 3.80 -6.69
CA PHE A 421 5.73 2.48 -6.16
C PHE A 421 5.27 2.55 -4.71
N LEU A 422 4.26 1.73 -4.38
CA LEU A 422 3.89 1.42 -3.00
C LEU A 422 4.29 -0.04 -2.73
N SER A 423 5.14 -0.25 -1.72
CA SER A 423 5.66 -1.56 -1.36
C SER A 423 4.54 -2.51 -0.93
N ARG A 424 4.60 -3.75 -1.42
CA ARG A 424 3.72 -4.84 -0.96
C ARG A 424 4.56 -5.91 -0.29
N LEU A 425 4.03 -6.52 0.76
CA LEU A 425 4.63 -7.68 1.39
C LEU A 425 4.21 -8.96 0.65
N ASP A 426 5.11 -9.94 0.64
CA ASP A 426 4.81 -11.30 0.18
C ASP A 426 4.22 -12.06 1.39
N GLY A 427 3.08 -12.75 1.23
CA GLY A 427 2.39 -13.47 2.32
C GLY A 427 3.21 -14.60 2.98
N LYS A 428 4.39 -14.92 2.42
CA LYS A 428 5.32 -15.94 2.94
C LYS A 428 6.39 -15.40 3.91
N HIS A 429 6.40 -14.09 4.17
CA HIS A 429 7.44 -13.43 4.97
C HIS A 429 6.92 -12.43 6.02
N ALA A 430 5.65 -12.53 6.43
CA ALA A 430 5.19 -11.93 7.69
C ALA A 430 5.49 -12.89 8.85
#